data_AF-A0A835EMD7-F1
#
_entry.id   AF-A0A835EMD7-F1
#
_cell.length_a   1.000
_cell.length_b   1.000
_cell.length_c   1.000
_cell.angle_alpha   90.00
_cell.angle_beta   90.00
_cell.angle_gamma   90.00
#
_symmetry.space_group_name_H-M   'P 1'
#
loop_
_entity.id
_entity.type
_entity.pdbx_description
1 polymer ?
#
loop_
_entity_poly.entity_id
_entity_poly.type
_entity_poly.pdbx_seq_one_letter_code
_entity_poly.pdbx_strand_id
1 'polypeptide(L)'
;MAGASNAGNRRRRSRAPAGGATGAGNDDAEEHHLNPFLDAAPSTSSRIQFRDVASRARWVEEAGAAEVVEGKGKLWLTTGVTRGGKLCYNVEEIGFLVERGAMILLSDKDETIGIEGIYEKIAGGKYGCSWDAFQAYKHLKSLGYIVGRYGVPWTLKNSGVVHTDQSFNKVDGTCSDRTKSLKEMHIDRLSPSFEVYVPNSKFKKSSPGAPNFLLCVLRNKPFLRVELERLENNFGGIPLKYCHVDHGRVSFLSFDEVALPSLP
;
A
#
# COMPACT_ATOMS: atom_id res chain seq x y z
N MET A 1 -41.73 59.02 -18.12
CA MET A 1 -42.59 59.38 -19.27
C MET A 1 -41.67 59.79 -20.40
N ALA A 2 -41.83 59.16 -21.58
CA ALA A 2 -41.08 59.36 -22.84
C ALA A 2 -39.57 58.98 -22.79
N GLY A 3 -38.96 58.34 -23.79
CA GLY A 3 -39.42 57.97 -25.13
C GLY A 3 -38.20 57.76 -26.02
N ALA A 4 -37.97 56.49 -26.36
CA ALA A 4 -37.30 55.86 -27.52
C ALA A 4 -36.38 56.63 -28.51
N SER A 5 -35.52 55.79 -29.14
CA SER A 5 -35.13 55.78 -30.58
C SER A 5 -33.98 56.73 -30.99
N ASN A 6 -33.10 56.47 -31.97
CA ASN A 6 -32.89 55.36 -32.90
C ASN A 6 -31.50 55.50 -33.57
N ALA A 7 -31.03 54.39 -34.14
CA ALA A 7 -30.30 54.25 -35.41
C ALA A 7 -28.89 54.87 -35.61
N GLY A 8 -27.96 54.01 -36.05
CA GLY A 8 -26.68 54.43 -36.63
C GLY A 8 -25.77 53.29 -37.09
N ASN A 9 -26.28 52.41 -37.96
CA ASN A 9 -25.53 51.27 -38.51
C ASN A 9 -24.52 51.73 -39.60
N ARG A 10 -23.22 51.45 -39.43
CA ARG A 10 -22.22 51.55 -40.52
C ARG A 10 -21.43 50.24 -40.63
N ARG A 11 -21.78 49.46 -41.66
CA ARG A 11 -21.07 48.29 -42.16
C ARG A 11 -19.66 48.65 -42.65
N ARG A 12 -18.66 47.81 -42.35
CA ARG A 12 -17.73 47.28 -43.38
C ARG A 12 -16.99 46.03 -42.88
N ARG A 13 -17.01 45.02 -43.75
CA ARG A 13 -16.37 43.70 -43.66
C ARG A 13 -14.85 43.82 -43.54
N SER A 14 -14.20 42.90 -42.82
CA SER A 14 -13.31 41.89 -43.42
C SER A 14 -12.46 41.12 -42.39
N ARG A 15 -12.47 39.79 -42.57
CA ARG A 15 -11.32 38.86 -42.48
C ARG A 15 -10.86 38.38 -41.09
N ALA A 16 -11.02 37.07 -40.86
CA ALA A 16 -10.28 36.31 -39.85
C ALA A 16 -8.78 36.27 -40.18
N PRO A 17 -7.91 36.15 -39.16
CA PRO A 17 -7.20 34.88 -39.03
C PRO A 17 -7.10 34.36 -37.58
N ALA A 18 -6.62 33.12 -37.53
CA ALA A 18 -6.54 32.20 -36.42
C ALA A 18 -5.51 32.56 -35.33
N GLY A 19 -5.70 31.91 -34.16
CA GLY A 19 -4.61 31.49 -33.28
C GLY A 19 -4.58 32.18 -31.91
N GLY A 20 -4.81 31.40 -30.85
CA GLY A 20 -4.26 31.68 -29.52
C GLY A 20 -5.23 31.60 -28.33
N ALA A 21 -4.86 30.73 -27.39
CA ALA A 21 -5.27 30.66 -25.98
C ALA A 21 -6.66 30.08 -25.65
N THR A 22 -6.74 28.74 -25.63
CA THR A 22 -7.66 28.04 -24.71
C THR A 22 -7.11 28.13 -23.29
N GLY A 23 -7.56 29.12 -22.54
CA GLY A 23 -7.73 28.97 -21.11
C GLY A 23 -9.09 28.32 -20.87
N ALA A 24 -9.12 27.18 -20.18
CA ALA A 24 -10.36 26.66 -19.60
C ALA A 24 -10.04 25.58 -18.56
N GLY A 25 -10.51 25.81 -17.35
CA GLY A 25 -10.98 24.75 -16.45
C GLY A 25 -9.90 23.98 -15.71
N ASN A 26 -9.37 24.57 -14.66
CA ASN A 26 -8.80 23.81 -13.55
C ASN A 26 -9.97 23.23 -12.74
N ASP A 27 -10.61 22.18 -13.27
CA ASP A 27 -11.69 21.46 -12.59
C ASP A 27 -11.09 20.35 -11.72
N ASP A 28 -10.41 20.76 -10.65
CA ASP A 28 -10.15 19.91 -9.49
C ASP A 28 -11.47 19.73 -8.72
N ALA A 29 -12.38 18.94 -9.31
CA ALA A 29 -13.53 18.43 -8.58
C ALA A 29 -13.02 17.45 -7.52
N GLU A 30 -13.07 17.85 -6.25
CA GLU A 30 -12.91 16.94 -5.10
C GLU A 30 -14.03 15.90 -5.13
N GLU A 31 -13.89 14.84 -5.92
CA GLU A 31 -14.68 13.63 -5.73
C GLU A 31 -14.18 12.94 -4.45
N HIS A 32 -15.02 12.91 -3.42
CA HIS A 32 -14.78 12.16 -2.20
C HIS A 32 -14.79 10.65 -2.52
N HIS A 33 -13.64 10.08 -2.87
CA HIS A 33 -13.52 8.69 -3.31
C HIS A 33 -13.34 7.73 -2.12
N LEU A 34 -14.37 6.95 -1.82
CA LEU A 34 -14.35 5.97 -0.74
C LEU A 34 -13.44 4.78 -1.09
N ASN A 35 -12.74 4.26 -0.09
CA ASN A 35 -12.00 3.00 -0.21
C ASN A 35 -13.02 1.87 -0.48
N PRO A 36 -12.88 1.08 -1.57
CA PRO A 36 -13.84 0.03 -1.92
C PRO A 36 -13.98 -1.08 -0.86
N PHE A 37 -13.11 -1.10 0.16
CA PHE A 37 -13.23 -2.00 1.31
C PHE A 37 -14.05 -1.43 2.48
N LEU A 38 -14.54 -0.18 2.39
CA LEU A 38 -15.24 0.54 3.47
C LEU A 38 -16.72 0.84 3.19
N ASP A 39 -17.32 0.29 2.12
CA ASP A 39 -18.72 0.60 1.79
C ASP A 39 -19.67 0.27 2.95
N ALA A 40 -20.11 1.32 3.63
CA ALA A 40 -21.04 1.28 4.74
C ALA A 40 -22.47 1.41 4.21
N ALA A 41 -23.14 0.27 4.01
CA ALA A 41 -24.60 0.21 3.93
C ALA A 41 -25.10 -1.06 4.66
N PRO A 42 -26.04 -0.94 5.61
CA PRO A 42 -26.65 -2.10 6.25
C PRO A 42 -27.80 -2.57 5.37
N SER A 43 -27.54 -3.50 4.45
CA SER A 43 -28.61 -4.35 3.91
C SER A 43 -28.04 -5.70 3.50
N THR A 44 -28.84 -6.71 3.74
CA THR A 44 -28.55 -8.14 3.82
C THR A 44 -28.19 -8.82 2.50
N SER A 45 -27.35 -8.21 1.67
CA SER A 45 -26.80 -8.83 0.46
C SER A 45 -25.30 -9.06 0.59
N SER A 46 -24.96 -10.31 0.92
CA SER A 46 -23.72 -11.04 0.60
C SER A 46 -22.44 -10.23 0.40
N ARG A 47 -21.51 -10.39 1.35
CA ARG A 47 -20.04 -10.49 1.19
C ARG A 47 -19.55 -10.11 -0.22
N ILE A 48 -18.89 -8.95 -0.34
CA ILE A 48 -18.10 -8.45 -1.48
C ILE A 48 -17.99 -9.51 -2.60
N GLN A 49 -19.00 -9.58 -3.46
CA GLN A 49 -18.89 -10.30 -4.72
C GLN A 49 -18.30 -9.29 -5.69
N PHE A 50 -17.04 -9.45 -6.09
CA PHE A 50 -16.47 -8.74 -7.24
C PHE A 50 -17.22 -9.24 -8.48
N ARG A 51 -18.39 -8.65 -8.71
CA ARG A 51 -19.40 -9.21 -9.60
C ARG A 51 -19.17 -8.91 -11.08
N ASP A 52 -18.08 -8.22 -11.44
CA ASP A 52 -17.55 -8.35 -12.79
C ASP A 52 -16.11 -7.83 -12.93
N VAL A 53 -15.24 -8.74 -13.36
CA VAL A 53 -13.84 -8.60 -13.79
C VAL A 53 -12.78 -8.34 -12.69
N ALA A 54 -12.10 -9.41 -12.30
CA ALA A 54 -10.88 -9.38 -11.50
C ALA A 54 -9.70 -8.75 -12.28
N SER A 55 -8.79 -8.07 -11.59
CA SER A 55 -7.53 -7.62 -12.18
C SER A 55 -6.66 -8.83 -12.55
N ARG A 56 -5.87 -8.75 -13.61
CA ARG A 56 -4.92 -9.81 -13.99
C ARG A 56 -3.50 -9.31 -13.78
N ALA A 57 -2.68 -10.10 -13.09
CA ALA A 57 -1.29 -9.77 -12.86
C ALA A 57 -0.40 -10.98 -13.17
N ARG A 58 0.76 -10.73 -13.77
CA ARG A 58 1.75 -11.77 -14.12
C ARG A 58 2.80 -11.84 -13.04
N TRP A 59 3.00 -13.03 -12.49
CA TRP A 59 4.04 -13.31 -11.52
C TRP A 59 5.43 -13.18 -12.15
N VAL A 60 6.33 -12.51 -11.45
CA VAL A 60 7.74 -12.37 -11.81
C VAL A 60 8.57 -12.97 -10.67
N GLU A 61 9.11 -14.17 -10.91
CA GLU A 61 9.78 -14.99 -9.91
C GLU A 61 10.98 -14.28 -9.27
N GLU A 62 11.84 -13.68 -10.09
CA GLU A 62 12.99 -12.89 -9.63
C GLU A 62 12.57 -11.70 -8.78
N ALA A 63 11.38 -11.14 -9.05
CA ALA A 63 10.83 -10.00 -8.34
C ALA A 63 10.15 -10.33 -7.01
N GLY A 64 9.73 -11.58 -6.83
CA GLY A 64 8.83 -11.93 -5.74
C GLY A 64 7.52 -11.12 -5.74
N ALA A 65 7.09 -10.67 -6.91
CA ALA A 65 5.98 -9.76 -7.09
C ALA A 65 5.23 -10.06 -8.39
N ALA A 66 4.03 -9.51 -8.54
CA ALA A 66 3.25 -9.61 -9.78
C ALA A 66 3.08 -8.25 -10.43
N GLU A 67 3.40 -8.14 -11.72
CA GLU A 67 3.14 -6.95 -12.53
C GLU A 67 1.73 -6.99 -13.09
N VAL A 68 0.99 -5.88 -13.00
CA VAL A 68 -0.38 -5.80 -13.52
C VAL A 68 -0.37 -5.83 -15.05
N VAL A 69 -1.12 -6.78 -15.61
CA VAL A 69 -1.38 -6.91 -17.05
C VAL A 69 -2.70 -6.21 -17.40
N GLU A 70 -3.72 -6.41 -16.57
CA GLU A 70 -5.03 -5.79 -16.73
C GLU A 70 -5.54 -5.29 -15.38
N GLY A 71 -5.68 -3.98 -15.23
CA GLY A 71 -6.19 -3.36 -14.00
C GLY A 71 -7.70 -3.21 -14.02
N LYS A 72 -8.37 -3.62 -12.93
CA LYS A 72 -9.82 -3.42 -12.72
C LYS A 72 -10.09 -2.77 -11.37
N GLY A 73 -11.12 -1.93 -11.36
CA GLY A 73 -11.52 -1.18 -10.17
C GLY A 73 -10.45 -0.19 -9.67
N LYS A 74 -10.55 0.16 -8.39
CA LYS A 74 -9.70 1.17 -7.73
C LYS A 74 -8.86 0.58 -6.59
N LEU A 75 -8.63 -0.74 -6.61
CA LEU A 75 -7.86 -1.46 -5.57
C LEU A 75 -6.45 -0.87 -5.39
N TRP A 76 -5.84 -0.45 -6.50
CA TRP A 76 -4.53 0.17 -6.56
C TRP A 76 -4.38 1.47 -5.75
N LEU A 77 -5.47 2.09 -5.28
CA LEU A 77 -5.39 3.29 -4.43
C LEU A 77 -4.72 3.00 -3.09
N THR A 78 -4.99 1.83 -2.49
CA THR A 78 -4.52 1.46 -1.14
C THR A 78 -3.69 0.17 -1.12
N THR A 79 -3.33 -0.34 -2.30
CA THR A 79 -2.53 -1.54 -2.51
C THR A 79 -1.62 -1.38 -3.72
N GLY A 80 -0.57 -2.18 -3.78
CA GLY A 80 0.40 -2.21 -4.85
C GLY A 80 1.35 -1.03 -4.84
N VAL A 81 2.54 -1.26 -5.38
CA VAL A 81 3.62 -0.29 -5.50
C VAL A 81 3.88 0.01 -6.97
N THR A 82 4.28 1.23 -7.28
CA THR A 82 4.67 1.61 -8.64
C THR A 82 6.18 1.45 -8.80
N ARG A 83 6.61 0.68 -9.81
CA ARG A 83 8.01 0.41 -10.16
C ARG A 83 8.21 0.68 -11.64
N GLY A 84 9.07 1.63 -11.99
CA GLY A 84 9.32 1.96 -13.41
C GLY A 84 8.04 2.32 -14.20
N GLY A 85 7.07 2.95 -13.53
CA GLY A 85 5.77 3.29 -14.13
C GLY A 85 4.75 2.15 -14.19
N LYS A 86 5.12 0.92 -13.81
CA LYS A 86 4.21 -0.23 -13.73
C LYS A 86 3.70 -0.44 -12.31
N LEU A 87 2.45 -0.88 -12.19
CA LEU A 87 1.87 -1.30 -10.92
C LEU A 87 2.26 -2.75 -10.63
N CYS A 88 2.84 -2.98 -9.46
CA CYS A 88 3.24 -4.29 -8.98
C CYS A 88 2.59 -4.57 -7.62
N TYR A 89 2.32 -5.84 -7.33
CA TYR A 89 1.80 -6.29 -6.05
C TYR A 89 2.79 -7.23 -5.37
N ASN A 90 3.02 -7.03 -4.08
CA ASN A 90 3.81 -7.96 -3.28
C ASN A 90 3.01 -9.24 -2.98
N VAL A 91 3.69 -10.32 -2.61
CA VAL A 91 3.09 -11.65 -2.41
C VAL A 91 1.92 -11.66 -1.40
N GLU A 92 1.99 -10.87 -0.33
CA GLU A 92 0.92 -10.69 0.67
C GLU A 92 -0.32 -10.00 0.11
N GLU A 93 -0.13 -9.02 -0.77
CA GLU A 93 -1.22 -8.30 -1.42
C GLU A 93 -1.89 -9.20 -2.46
N ILE A 94 -1.10 -9.96 -3.21
CA ILE A 94 -1.58 -10.97 -4.16
C ILE A 94 -2.45 -12.00 -3.45
N GLY A 95 -1.95 -12.60 -2.37
CA GLY A 95 -2.69 -13.58 -1.58
C GLY A 95 -4.04 -13.03 -1.12
N PHE A 96 -4.05 -11.81 -0.59
CA PHE A 96 -5.28 -11.16 -0.13
C PHE A 96 -6.25 -10.87 -1.28
N LEU A 97 -5.77 -10.34 -2.41
CA LEU A 97 -6.62 -9.97 -3.54
C LEU A 97 -7.19 -11.21 -4.24
N VAL A 98 -6.41 -12.29 -4.37
CA VAL A 98 -6.89 -13.55 -4.96
C VAL A 98 -7.92 -14.22 -4.05
N GLU A 99 -7.70 -14.28 -2.73
CA GLU A 99 -8.71 -14.78 -1.77
C GLU A 99 -10.03 -14.01 -1.85
N ARG A 100 -9.96 -12.72 -2.19
CA ARG A 100 -11.14 -11.86 -2.35
C ARG A 100 -11.80 -12.00 -3.71
N GLY A 101 -11.21 -12.71 -4.66
CA GLY A 101 -11.69 -12.78 -6.05
C GLY A 101 -11.44 -11.48 -6.84
N ALA A 102 -10.56 -10.63 -6.34
CA ALA A 102 -10.24 -9.32 -6.91
C ALA A 102 -9.07 -9.37 -7.91
N MET A 103 -8.31 -10.47 -7.92
CA MET A 103 -7.16 -10.69 -8.79
C MET A 103 -7.13 -12.13 -9.31
N ILE A 104 -6.66 -12.29 -10.56
CA ILE A 104 -6.22 -13.55 -11.15
C ILE A 104 -4.71 -13.45 -11.35
N LEU A 105 -3.96 -14.34 -10.71
CA LEU A 105 -2.51 -14.41 -10.86
C LEU A 105 -2.16 -15.32 -12.04
N LEU A 106 -1.29 -14.85 -12.92
CA LEU A 106 -0.80 -15.57 -14.09
C LEU A 106 0.66 -15.98 -13.93
N SER A 107 1.04 -17.13 -14.48
CA SER A 107 2.43 -17.55 -14.64
C SER A 107 3.11 -16.80 -15.78
N ASP A 108 4.40 -17.08 -15.99
CA ASP A 108 5.18 -16.62 -17.15
C ASP A 108 4.60 -17.09 -18.49
N LYS A 109 3.88 -18.21 -18.49
CA LYS A 109 3.19 -18.80 -19.64
C LYS A 109 1.72 -18.37 -19.77
N ASP A 110 1.31 -17.34 -19.03
CA ASP A 110 -0.07 -16.84 -18.97
C ASP A 110 -1.12 -17.86 -18.46
N GLU A 111 -0.67 -18.91 -17.75
CA GLU A 111 -1.55 -19.87 -17.09
C GLU A 111 -1.98 -19.35 -15.72
N THR A 112 -3.19 -19.67 -15.27
CA THR A 112 -3.67 -19.22 -13.96
C THR A 112 -2.99 -19.99 -12.83
N ILE A 113 -2.40 -19.27 -11.88
CA ILE A 113 -1.86 -19.82 -10.64
C ILE A 113 -3.00 -19.90 -9.62
N GLY A 114 -3.32 -21.12 -9.17
CA GLY A 114 -4.31 -21.34 -8.13
C GLY A 114 -3.87 -20.82 -6.76
N ILE A 115 -4.81 -20.70 -5.82
CA ILE A 115 -4.55 -20.20 -4.47
C ILE A 115 -3.48 -21.02 -3.73
N GLU A 116 -3.42 -22.34 -3.98
CA GLU A 116 -2.41 -23.24 -3.39
C GLU A 116 -0.99 -22.81 -3.77
N GLY A 117 -0.73 -22.56 -5.06
CA GLY A 117 0.58 -22.09 -5.52
C GLY A 117 0.96 -20.72 -4.97
N ILE A 118 -0.03 -19.88 -4.64
CA ILE A 118 0.21 -18.60 -3.97
C ILE A 118 0.59 -18.82 -2.50
N TYR A 119 -0.10 -19.71 -1.80
CA TYR A 119 0.24 -20.06 -0.42
C TYR A 119 1.61 -20.73 -0.31
N GLU A 120 2.00 -21.57 -1.27
CA GLU A 120 3.36 -22.10 -1.33
C GLU A 120 4.41 -20.99 -1.44
N LYS A 121 4.15 -19.97 -2.28
CA LYS A 121 5.04 -18.80 -2.40
C LYS A 121 5.15 -18.01 -1.10
N ILE A 122 4.05 -17.85 -0.35
CA ILE A 122 4.03 -17.18 0.95
C ILE A 122 4.73 -18.02 2.02
N ALA A 123 4.37 -19.30 2.13
CA ALA A 123 4.92 -20.23 3.12
C ALA A 123 6.42 -20.47 2.93
N GLY A 124 6.90 -20.40 1.67
CA GLY A 124 8.33 -20.47 1.36
C GLY A 124 9.15 -19.33 1.97
N GLY A 125 8.54 -18.20 2.32
CA GLY A 125 9.20 -17.08 3.01
C GLY A 125 10.27 -16.33 2.20
N LYS A 126 10.42 -16.66 0.91
CA LYS A 126 11.51 -16.16 0.05
C LYS A 126 11.32 -14.72 -0.44
N TYR A 127 10.10 -14.19 -0.40
CA TYR A 127 9.74 -12.91 -1.03
C TYR A 127 9.41 -11.81 -0.01
N GLY A 128 10.02 -11.87 1.17
CA GLY A 128 9.87 -10.84 2.21
C GLY A 128 8.55 -10.89 2.99
N CYS A 129 7.75 -11.95 2.85
CA CYS A 129 6.55 -12.19 3.65
C CYS A 129 6.54 -13.64 4.15
N SER A 130 6.35 -13.82 5.46
CA SER A 130 6.06 -15.13 6.06
C SER A 130 4.56 -15.40 6.07
N TRP A 131 4.17 -16.63 6.41
CA TRP A 131 2.77 -16.97 6.64
C TRP A 131 2.12 -16.10 7.73
N ASP A 132 2.79 -15.90 8.86
CA ASP A 132 2.27 -15.07 9.96
C ASP A 132 2.11 -13.62 9.54
N ALA A 133 3.05 -13.09 8.76
CA ALA A 133 2.95 -11.73 8.23
C ALA A 133 1.78 -11.60 7.25
N PHE A 134 1.53 -12.62 6.43
CA PHE A 134 0.37 -12.65 5.55
C PHE A 134 -0.95 -12.67 6.33
N GLN A 135 -1.05 -13.47 7.40
CA GLN A 135 -2.24 -13.49 8.26
C GLN A 135 -2.49 -12.13 8.93
N ALA A 136 -1.43 -11.50 9.43
CA ALA A 136 -1.50 -10.16 10.01
C ALA A 136 -1.95 -9.10 8.97
N TYR A 137 -1.35 -9.14 7.77
CA TYR A 137 -1.71 -8.28 6.64
C TYR A 137 -3.19 -8.44 6.28
N LYS A 138 -3.64 -9.68 6.06
CA LYS A 138 -5.02 -10.02 5.73
C LYS A 138 -6.00 -9.51 6.79
N HIS A 139 -5.67 -9.67 8.07
CA HIS A 139 -6.49 -9.19 9.16
C HIS A 139 -6.64 -7.66 9.13
N LEU A 140 -5.53 -6.92 9.05
CA LEU A 140 -5.54 -5.47 8.99
C LEU A 140 -6.27 -4.94 7.75
N LYS A 141 -6.02 -5.52 6.56
CA LYS A 141 -6.73 -5.14 5.33
C LYS A 141 -8.24 -5.41 5.42
N SER A 142 -8.65 -6.48 6.11
CA SER A 142 -10.07 -6.78 6.31
C SER A 142 -10.78 -5.76 7.20
N LEU A 143 -10.04 -5.08 8.09
CA LEU A 143 -10.53 -3.97 8.91
C LEU A 143 -10.48 -2.61 8.18
N GLY A 144 -10.04 -2.60 6.91
CA GLY A 144 -9.98 -1.39 6.08
C GLY A 144 -8.70 -0.57 6.22
N TYR A 145 -7.73 -1.01 7.04
CA TYR A 145 -6.44 -0.34 7.14
C TYR A 145 -5.72 -0.34 5.79
N ILE A 146 -4.88 0.68 5.61
CA ILE A 146 -3.94 0.74 4.50
C ILE A 146 -2.62 0.20 5.05
N VAL A 147 -2.08 -0.82 4.40
CA VAL A 147 -0.93 -1.57 4.90
C VAL A 147 0.14 -1.57 3.82
N GLY A 148 1.27 -0.93 4.10
CA GLY A 148 2.46 -0.95 3.26
C GLY A 148 3.52 -1.85 3.85
N ARG A 149 4.37 -2.45 3.02
CA ARG A 149 5.52 -3.22 3.49
C ARG A 149 6.60 -2.26 4.00
N TYR A 150 7.11 -2.51 5.21
CA TYR A 150 8.11 -1.64 5.82
C TYR A 150 9.39 -1.58 4.98
N GLY A 151 9.94 -0.38 4.81
CA GLY A 151 11.16 -0.15 4.02
C GLY A 151 10.99 -0.29 2.51
N VAL A 152 9.76 -0.49 2.02
CA VAL A 152 9.45 -0.60 0.59
C VAL A 152 8.66 0.63 0.14
N PRO A 153 9.27 1.56 -0.62
CA PRO A 153 8.60 2.78 -1.06
C PRO A 153 7.38 2.49 -1.93
N TRP A 154 6.30 3.26 -1.78
CA TRP A 154 5.10 3.10 -2.61
C TRP A 154 5.32 3.39 -4.09
N THR A 155 6.27 4.26 -4.44
CA THR A 155 6.61 4.63 -5.82
C THR A 155 8.11 4.74 -5.96
N LEU A 156 8.70 4.00 -6.92
CA LEU A 156 10.10 4.12 -7.29
C LEU A 156 10.17 4.70 -8.71
N LYS A 157 10.78 5.88 -8.85
CA LYS A 157 11.06 6.49 -10.17
C LYS A 157 12.41 5.97 -10.66
N ASN A 158 12.50 5.59 -11.93
CA ASN A 158 13.78 5.23 -12.55
C ASN A 158 14.66 6.48 -12.60
N SER A 159 15.65 6.62 -11.71
CA SER A 159 16.79 7.49 -11.96
C SER A 159 17.72 6.72 -12.89
N GLY A 160 17.81 7.14 -14.16
CA GLY A 160 18.63 6.46 -15.14
C GLY A 160 20.11 6.56 -14.81
N VAL A 161 20.71 5.46 -14.32
CA VAL A 161 22.08 5.00 -14.63
C VAL A 161 22.09 3.47 -14.42
N VAL A 162 22.59 2.76 -15.42
CA VAL A 162 22.69 1.30 -15.48
C VAL A 162 23.87 0.82 -14.61
N HIS A 163 23.60 -0.04 -13.64
CA HIS A 163 24.37 -1.26 -13.43
C HIS A 163 23.42 -2.39 -13.03
N THR A 164 23.49 -3.46 -13.81
CA THR A 164 22.76 -4.71 -13.66
C THR A 164 23.01 -5.33 -12.29
N ASP A 165 22.02 -5.24 -11.41
CA ASP A 165 21.78 -6.17 -10.31
C ASP A 165 20.28 -6.08 -9.95
N GLN A 166 19.42 -6.63 -10.82
CA GLN A 166 17.98 -6.79 -10.58
C GLN A 166 17.71 -7.97 -9.61
N SER A 167 18.49 -8.07 -8.54
CA SER A 167 18.25 -9.02 -7.46
C SER A 167 17.37 -8.37 -6.42
N PHE A 168 16.16 -8.90 -6.26
CA PHE A 168 15.21 -8.50 -5.22
C PHE A 168 15.62 -8.97 -3.82
N ASN A 169 16.85 -9.47 -3.67
CA ASN A 169 17.42 -9.94 -2.41
C ASN A 169 18.80 -9.33 -2.09
N LYS A 170 19.31 -8.38 -2.89
CA LYS A 170 20.45 -7.55 -2.45
C LYS A 170 19.92 -6.31 -1.75
N VAL A 171 20.13 -6.27 -0.44
CA VAL A 171 20.30 -5.01 0.29
C VAL A 171 21.43 -4.27 -0.42
N ASP A 172 21.07 -3.33 -1.29
CA ASP A 172 21.98 -2.25 -1.63
C ASP A 172 21.24 -0.92 -1.76
N GLY A 173 21.80 0.04 -1.02
CA GLY A 173 21.74 1.46 -1.32
C GLY A 173 20.37 2.12 -1.42
N THR A 174 19.68 2.29 -0.29
CA THR A 174 19.06 3.56 0.18
C THR A 174 17.86 3.26 1.11
N CYS A 175 18.14 2.65 2.27
CA CYS A 175 17.30 2.80 3.46
C CYS A 175 18.17 2.70 4.72
N SER A 176 18.54 3.88 5.23
CA SER A 176 18.77 4.22 6.64
C SER A 176 19.90 3.52 7.41
N ASP A 177 20.88 4.35 7.76
CA ASP A 177 21.90 4.24 8.82
C ASP A 177 21.45 3.51 10.12
N ARG A 178 20.14 3.50 10.40
CA ARG A 178 19.54 2.90 11.63
C ARG A 178 19.34 1.39 11.57
N THR A 179 19.25 0.78 10.38
CA THR A 179 19.17 -0.69 10.27
C THR A 179 20.53 -1.35 10.46
N LYS A 180 21.62 -0.62 10.19
CA LYS A 180 22.99 -1.06 10.47
C LYS A 180 23.25 -1.17 11.97
N SER A 181 22.79 -0.22 12.78
CA SER A 181 22.93 -0.28 14.25
C SER A 181 22.15 -1.43 14.89
N LEU A 182 20.99 -1.81 14.32
CA LEU A 182 20.21 -2.96 14.81
C LEU A 182 20.92 -4.31 14.58
N LYS A 183 21.62 -4.46 13.45
CA LYS A 183 22.44 -5.65 13.14
C LYS A 183 23.63 -5.79 14.09
N GLU A 184 24.21 -4.67 14.49
CA GLU A 184 25.36 -4.62 15.39
C GLU A 184 25.00 -5.00 16.85
N MET A 185 23.71 -4.93 17.21
CA MET A 185 23.21 -5.20 18.57
C MET A 185 22.59 -6.60 18.76
N HIS A 186 22.71 -7.53 17.80
CA HIS A 186 22.01 -8.82 17.78
C HIS A 186 20.46 -8.69 17.86
N ILE A 187 19.88 -7.53 17.52
CA ILE A 187 18.43 -7.31 17.35
C ILE A 187 18.04 -7.68 15.90
N ASP A 188 18.68 -8.71 15.34
CA ASP A 188 18.43 -9.20 13.97
C ASP A 188 17.00 -9.74 13.77
N ARG A 189 16.20 -9.82 14.84
CA ARG A 189 14.91 -10.51 14.88
C ARG A 189 13.66 -9.61 14.90
N LEU A 190 13.80 -8.28 14.97
CA LEU A 190 12.69 -7.34 15.20
C LEU A 190 12.69 -6.15 14.21
N SER A 191 12.75 -6.42 12.91
CA SER A 191 12.39 -5.39 11.93
C SER A 191 10.87 -5.33 11.78
N PRO A 192 10.26 -4.14 11.72
CA PRO A 192 8.86 -4.02 11.35
C PRO A 192 8.60 -4.71 10.02
N SER A 193 7.46 -5.37 9.92
CA SER A 193 6.99 -6.01 8.69
C SER A 193 6.14 -5.04 7.87
N PHE A 194 5.33 -4.21 8.54
CA PHE A 194 4.40 -3.31 7.86
C PHE A 194 4.38 -1.90 8.46
N GLU A 195 4.11 -0.94 7.59
CA GLU A 195 3.64 0.40 7.92
C GLU A 195 2.11 0.41 7.83
N VAL A 196 1.42 0.84 8.88
CA VAL A 196 -0.03 0.78 8.94
C VAL A 196 -0.63 2.17 9.07
N TYR A 197 -1.56 2.49 8.19
CA TYR A 197 -2.29 3.74 8.14
C TYR A 197 -3.78 3.47 8.33
N VAL A 198 -4.46 4.34 9.08
CA VAL A 198 -5.91 4.27 9.26
C VAL A 198 -6.65 4.35 7.92
N PRO A 199 -7.87 3.79 7.82
CA PRO A 199 -8.68 3.91 6.62
C PRO A 199 -8.88 5.39 6.25
N ASN A 200 -8.41 5.78 5.06
CA ASN A 200 -8.46 7.17 4.58
C ASN A 200 -8.74 7.22 3.08
N SER A 201 -9.88 7.82 2.70
CA SER A 201 -10.29 8.03 1.30
C SER A 201 -9.36 8.97 0.53
N LYS A 202 -8.69 9.88 1.21
CA LYS A 202 -7.76 10.85 0.62
C LYS A 202 -6.30 10.36 0.64
N PHE A 203 -6.04 9.08 0.94
CA PHE A 203 -4.70 8.52 0.96
C PHE A 203 -4.03 8.63 -0.42
N LYS A 204 -2.78 9.13 -0.43
CA LYS A 204 -1.98 9.26 -1.66
C LYS A 204 -0.68 8.48 -1.50
N LYS A 205 -0.45 7.48 -2.37
CA LYS A 205 0.80 6.70 -2.41
C LYS A 205 2.06 7.56 -2.63
N SER A 206 1.94 8.69 -3.32
CA SER A 206 3.03 9.64 -3.51
C SER A 206 3.36 10.49 -2.28
N SER A 207 2.44 10.57 -1.32
CA SER A 207 2.59 11.31 -0.07
C SER A 207 1.75 10.63 1.02
N PRO A 208 2.18 9.44 1.49
CA PRO A 208 1.39 8.62 2.41
C PRO A 208 1.27 9.24 3.82
N GLY A 209 2.12 10.22 4.14
CA GLY A 209 2.26 10.75 5.50
C GLY A 209 3.04 9.79 6.41
N ALA A 210 3.04 10.07 7.71
CA ALA A 210 3.58 9.14 8.69
C ALA A 210 2.57 8.01 8.96
N PRO A 211 3.01 6.74 9.08
CA PRO A 211 2.12 5.67 9.49
C PRO A 211 1.62 5.87 10.92
N ASN A 212 0.42 5.38 11.22
CA ASN A 212 -0.15 5.43 12.55
C ASN A 212 0.59 4.52 13.53
N PHE A 213 1.10 3.38 13.03
CA PHE A 213 2.00 2.51 13.77
C PHE A 213 2.80 1.63 12.79
N LEU A 214 3.93 1.11 13.27
CA LEU A 214 4.65 0.04 12.59
C LEU A 214 4.29 -1.31 13.22
N LEU A 215 4.03 -2.32 12.40
CA LEU A 215 3.69 -3.65 12.87
C LEU A 215 4.90 -4.58 12.84
N CYS A 216 5.27 -5.10 14.01
CA CYS A 216 6.28 -6.14 14.18
C CYS A 216 5.58 -7.49 14.36
N VAL A 217 5.76 -8.43 13.42
CA VAL A 217 5.22 -9.78 13.57
C VAL A 217 6.16 -10.59 14.47
N LEU A 218 5.65 -10.99 15.63
CA LEU A 218 6.36 -11.77 16.63
C LEU A 218 6.61 -13.17 16.09
N ARG A 219 7.84 -13.65 16.24
CA ARG A 219 8.21 -15.05 15.97
C ARG A 219 8.26 -15.81 17.29
N ASN A 220 8.28 -17.15 17.24
CA ASN A 220 8.20 -18.10 18.36
C ASN A 220 9.15 -17.90 19.57
N LYS A 221 10.02 -16.88 19.58
CA LYS A 221 10.86 -16.54 20.73
C LYS A 221 10.29 -15.30 21.43
N PRO A 222 9.98 -15.37 22.73
CA PRO A 222 9.58 -14.19 23.50
C PRO A 222 10.74 -13.19 23.54
N PHE A 223 10.43 -11.92 23.34
CA PHE A 223 11.41 -10.84 23.36
C PHE A 223 11.67 -10.38 24.79
N LEU A 224 12.89 -9.92 25.04
CA LEU A 224 13.24 -9.31 26.32
C LEU A 224 12.75 -7.86 26.35
N ARG A 225 12.22 -7.39 27.48
CA ARG A 225 11.71 -6.00 27.65
C ARG A 225 12.70 -4.94 27.14
N VAL A 226 13.99 -5.14 27.45
CA VAL A 226 15.08 -4.25 27.04
C VAL A 226 15.23 -4.17 25.51
N GLU A 227 14.92 -5.25 24.78
CA GLU A 227 14.94 -5.26 23.31
C GLU A 227 13.77 -4.45 22.74
N LEU A 228 12.58 -4.52 23.35
CA LEU A 228 11.41 -3.73 22.93
C LEU A 228 11.63 -2.23 23.15
N GLU A 229 12.08 -1.81 24.34
CA GLU A 229 12.30 -0.40 24.67
C GLU A 229 13.32 0.26 23.75
N ARG A 230 14.43 -0.43 23.46
CA ARG A 230 15.44 0.06 22.50
C ARG A 230 14.87 0.20 21.10
N LEU A 231 14.00 -0.73 20.71
CA LEU A 231 13.40 -0.78 19.39
C LEU A 231 12.43 0.40 19.17
N GLU A 232 11.59 0.72 20.15
CA GLU A 232 10.66 1.86 20.07
C GLU A 232 11.40 3.19 19.89
N ASN A 233 12.54 3.35 20.57
CA ASN A 233 13.39 4.53 20.44
C ASN A 233 14.04 4.69 19.05
N ASN A 234 14.10 3.61 18.25
CA ASN A 234 14.76 3.65 16.95
C ASN A 234 13.88 4.17 15.81
N PHE A 235 12.54 4.20 15.96
CA PHE A 235 11.60 4.51 14.87
C PHE A 235 11.01 5.93 14.90
N GLY A 236 11.76 6.90 15.41
CA GLY A 236 11.41 8.32 15.26
C GLY A 236 10.08 8.72 15.90
N GLY A 237 9.69 8.03 16.98
CA GLY A 237 8.45 8.29 17.71
C GLY A 237 7.19 7.68 17.08
N ILE A 238 7.30 6.90 16.00
CA ILE A 238 6.16 6.16 15.46
C ILE A 238 5.87 4.97 16.38
N PRO A 239 4.63 4.81 16.88
CA PRO A 239 4.27 3.70 17.76
C PRO A 239 4.55 2.34 17.14
N LEU A 240 5.07 1.41 17.94
CA LEU A 240 5.19 0.01 17.56
C LEU A 240 4.00 -0.79 18.06
N LYS A 241 3.51 -1.69 17.22
CA LYS A 241 2.56 -2.73 17.61
C LYS A 241 3.13 -4.08 17.26
N TYR A 242 2.84 -5.05 18.11
CA TYR A 242 3.33 -6.41 17.99
C TYR A 242 2.18 -7.32 17.59
N CYS A 243 2.42 -8.20 16.62
CA CYS A 243 1.42 -9.14 16.15
C CYS A 243 1.85 -10.57 16.48
N HIS A 244 1.03 -11.29 17.24
CA HIS A 244 1.18 -12.73 17.43
C HIS A 244 0.14 -13.46 16.59
N VAL A 245 0.58 -14.46 15.82
CA VAL A 245 -0.31 -15.32 15.04
C VAL A 245 -0.22 -16.73 15.59
N ASP A 246 -1.34 -17.25 16.09
CA ASP A 246 -1.44 -18.57 16.68
C ASP A 246 -2.66 -19.32 16.15
N HIS A 247 -2.45 -20.42 15.44
CA HIS A 247 -3.52 -21.24 14.86
C HIS A 247 -4.56 -20.41 14.07
N GLY A 248 -4.10 -19.42 13.30
CA GLY A 248 -4.95 -18.53 12.51
C GLY A 248 -5.61 -17.38 13.31
N ARG A 249 -5.40 -17.30 14.62
CA ARG A 249 -5.82 -16.16 15.44
C ARG A 249 -4.73 -15.09 15.42
N VAL A 250 -5.13 -13.87 15.06
CA VAL A 250 -4.25 -12.70 15.02
C VAL A 250 -4.50 -11.86 16.26
N SER A 251 -3.47 -11.66 17.07
CA SER A 251 -3.52 -10.84 18.29
C SER A 251 -2.56 -9.66 18.16
N PHE A 252 -3.04 -8.46 18.46
CA PHE A 252 -2.24 -7.24 18.48
C PHE A 252 -1.93 -6.84 19.92
N LEU A 253 -0.67 -6.57 20.21
CA LEU A 253 -0.19 -6.12 21.51
C LEU A 253 0.49 -4.76 21.35
N SER A 254 0.32 -3.91 22.35
CA SER A 254 1.11 -2.71 22.59
C SER A 254 1.65 -2.77 24.01
N PHE A 255 2.81 -2.17 24.23
CA PHE A 255 3.40 -2.05 25.54
C PHE A 255 3.45 -0.58 25.89
N ASP A 256 2.89 -0.23 27.04
CA ASP A 256 2.90 1.13 27.55
C ASP A 256 3.62 1.12 28.90
N GLU A 257 4.49 2.11 29.11
CA GLU A 257 5.11 2.32 30.42
C GLU A 257 4.16 3.11 31.31
N VAL A 258 3.80 2.55 32.46
CA VAL A 258 2.96 3.19 33.46
C VAL A 258 3.76 3.36 34.74
N ALA A 259 4.07 4.61 35.10
CA ALA A 259 4.69 4.92 36.38
C ALA A 259 3.66 4.74 37.50
N LEU A 260 3.94 3.82 38.42
CA LEU A 260 3.11 3.62 39.61
C LEU A 260 3.55 4.61 40.71
N PRO A 261 2.61 5.26 41.42
CA PRO A 261 2.97 6.12 42.54
C PRO A 261 3.62 5.28 43.65
N SER A 262 4.76 5.73 44.15
CA SER A 262 5.36 5.18 45.37
C SER A 262 4.50 5.61 46.56
N LEU A 263 3.94 4.64 47.29
CA LEU A 263 3.28 4.93 48.56
C LEU A 263 4.33 5.41 49.57
N PRO A 264 3.98 6.39 50.43
CA PRO A 264 4.88 6.94 51.45
C PRO A 264 5.30 5.93 52.52
#